data_AF-Q7ZAH7-F1
#
_entry.id   AF-Q7ZAH7-F1
#
_cell.length_a   1.000
_cell.length_b   1.000
_cell.length_c   1.000
_cell.angle_alpha   90.00
_cell.angle_beta   90.00
_cell.angle_gamma   90.00
#
_symmetry.space_group_name_H-M   'P 1'
#
loop_
_entity.id
_entity.type
_entity.pdbx_description
1 polymer ?
#
loop_
_entity_poly.entity_id
_entity_poly.type
_entity_poly.pdbx_seq_one_letter_code
_entity_poly.pdbx_strand_id
1 'polypeptide(L)'
;MIADPAVFDDEHLPRRLLHREAAVDHLSRAWEPALGGNQAHDVMIHGPPGVGKTALTRHSLQKLTGHADVQTAHVRCLGKTTAGVVRSVLHDLP
;
A
#
# COMPACT_ATOMS: atom_id res chain seq x y z
N MET A 1 24.17 5.39 -20.24
CA MET A 1 23.29 4.24 -20.56
C MET A 1 22.62 3.81 -19.26
N ILE A 2 21.29 3.67 -19.23
CA ILE A 2 20.54 3.21 -18.05
C ILE A 2 20.67 1.68 -17.98
N ALA A 3 21.05 1.14 -16.82
CA ALA A 3 21.28 -0.31 -16.64
C ALA A 3 19.97 -1.11 -16.56
N ASP A 4 18.95 -0.55 -15.92
CA ASP A 4 17.62 -1.13 -15.83
C ASP A 4 16.58 0.00 -15.91
N PRO A 5 15.83 0.13 -17.02
CA PRO A 5 14.77 1.12 -17.17
C PRO A 5 13.54 0.85 -16.28
N ALA A 6 13.31 -0.39 -15.84
CA ALA A 6 12.11 -0.76 -15.08
C ALA A 6 12.07 -0.12 -13.68
N VAL A 7 13.22 0.34 -13.16
CA VAL A 7 13.27 1.06 -11.88
C VAL A 7 12.58 2.43 -11.92
N PHE A 8 12.28 2.93 -13.13
CA PHE A 8 11.58 4.20 -13.36
C PHE A 8 10.06 4.03 -13.55
N ASP A 9 9.54 2.81 -13.59
CA ASP A 9 8.10 2.57 -13.70
C ASP A 9 7.39 3.05 -12.41
N ASP A 10 6.21 3.67 -12.55
CA ASP A 10 5.40 4.14 -11.40
C ASP A 10 4.98 2.99 -10.46
N GLU A 11 4.95 1.77 -10.99
CA GLU A 11 4.62 0.55 -10.26
C GLU A 11 5.83 -0.08 -9.55
N HIS A 12 7.04 0.38 -9.84
CA HIS A 12 8.25 -0.13 -9.22
C HIS A 12 8.32 0.30 -7.74
N LEU A 13 8.32 -0.68 -6.85
CA LEU A 13 8.55 -0.45 -5.42
C LEU A 13 10.02 -0.66 -5.08
N PRO A 14 10.68 0.31 -4.44
CA PRO A 14 12.08 0.16 -4.05
C PRO A 14 12.20 -0.89 -2.95
N ARG A 15 13.29 -1.67 -2.97
CA ARG A 15 13.56 -2.68 -1.92
C ARG A 15 13.62 -2.08 -0.51
N ARG A 16 14.05 -0.81 -0.40
CA ARG A 16 14.10 -0.06 0.85
C ARG A 16 13.53 1.33 0.62
N LEU A 17 12.59 1.73 1.48
CA LEU A 17 12.14 3.12 1.58
C LEU A 17 13.04 3.86 2.55
N LEU A 18 13.86 4.77 2.02
CA LEU A 18 14.72 5.62 2.82
C LEU A 18 13.92 6.76 3.47
N HIS A 19 14.26 7.12 4.71
CA HIS A 19 13.70 8.28 5.43
C HIS A 19 12.19 8.16 5.73
N ARG A 20 11.69 6.91 5.82
CA ARG A 20 10.28 6.58 6.08
C ARG A 20 10.11 5.52 7.15
N GLU A 21 11.16 5.22 7.90
CA GLU A 21 11.22 4.16 8.91
C GLU A 21 10.11 4.33 9.95
N ALA A 22 9.97 5.54 10.54
CA ALA A 22 8.92 5.82 11.52
C ALA A 22 7.50 5.68 10.96
N ALA A 23 7.29 5.99 9.67
CA ALA A 23 5.99 5.86 9.03
C ALA A 23 5.66 4.40 8.73
N VAL A 24 6.65 3.60 8.33
CA VAL A 24 6.51 2.14 8.20
C VAL A 24 6.17 1.53 9.56
N ASP A 25 6.88 1.91 10.62
CA ASP A 25 6.62 1.40 11.97
C ASP A 25 5.20 1.74 12.46
N HIS A 26 4.71 2.94 12.14
CA HIS A 26 3.34 3.33 12.47
C HIS A 26 2.31 2.45 11.75
N LEU A 27 2.49 2.18 10.45
CA LEU A 27 1.61 1.29 9.69
C LEU A 27 1.68 -0.15 10.21
N SER A 28 2.88 -0.64 10.53
CA SER A 28 3.07 -1.97 11.10
C SER A 28 2.32 -2.15 12.41
N ARG A 29 2.37 -1.17 13.33
CA ARG A 29 1.61 -1.22 14.59
C ARG A 29 0.10 -1.15 14.36
N ALA A 30 -0.36 -0.29 13.46
CA ALA A 30 -1.78 -0.18 13.14
C ALA A 30 -2.36 -1.49 12.56
N TRP A 31 -1.54 -2.24 11.82
CA TRP A 31 -1.98 -3.47 11.13
C TRP A 31 -1.54 -4.76 11.82
N GLU A 32 -0.79 -4.69 12.93
CA GLU A 32 -0.39 -5.84 13.75
C GLU A 32 -1.55 -6.80 14.10
N PRO A 33 -2.78 -6.32 14.42
CA PRO A 33 -3.90 -7.23 14.70
C PRO A 33 -4.21 -8.22 13.57
N ALA A 34 -3.95 -7.84 12.31
CA ALA A 34 -4.20 -8.71 11.15
C ALA A 34 -3.27 -9.93 11.11
N LEU A 35 -2.12 -9.90 11.79
CA LEU A 35 -1.24 -11.06 11.93
C LEU A 35 -1.92 -12.20 12.71
N GLY A 36 -2.85 -11.86 13.61
CA GLY A 36 -3.66 -12.82 14.36
C GLY A 36 -5.05 -13.06 13.77
N GLY A 37 -5.30 -12.61 12.53
CA GLY A 37 -6.62 -12.71 11.89
C GLY A 37 -7.67 -11.72 12.43
N ASN A 38 -7.27 -10.75 13.27
CA ASN A 38 -8.16 -9.72 13.76
C ASN A 38 -8.21 -8.51 12.82
N GLN A 39 -9.24 -7.68 12.96
CA GLN A 39 -9.36 -6.46 12.18
C GLN A 39 -8.22 -5.47 12.49
N ALA A 40 -7.48 -5.09 11.45
CA ALA A 40 -6.49 -4.02 11.52
C ALA A 40 -7.14 -2.65 11.74
N HIS A 41 -6.38 -1.70 12.30
CA HIS A 41 -6.85 -0.33 12.47
C HIS A 41 -6.88 0.44 11.14
N ASP A 42 -7.91 1.27 10.96
CA ASP A 42 -7.99 2.20 9.85
C ASP A 42 -6.90 3.28 9.95
N VAL A 43 -6.27 3.62 8.82
CA VAL A 43 -5.21 4.63 8.76
C VAL A 43 -5.49 5.64 7.65
N MET A 44 -5.37 6.92 7.98
CA MET A 44 -5.39 8.02 7.00
C MET A 44 -3.97 8.53 6.74
N ILE A 45 -3.52 8.48 5.48
CA ILE A 45 -2.21 8.98 5.07
C ILE A 45 -2.40 10.25 4.22
N HIS A 46 -1.89 11.38 4.69
CA HIS A 46 -2.02 12.66 4.01
C HIS A 46 -0.66 13.33 3.76
N GLY A 47 -0.64 14.28 2.80
CA GLY A 47 0.56 15.04 2.45
C GLY A 47 0.60 15.45 0.98
N PRO A 48 1.53 16.34 0.58
CA PRO A 48 1.67 16.83 -0.79
C PRO A 48 1.85 15.71 -1.85
N PRO A 49 1.59 15.97 -3.14
CA PRO A 49 1.93 15.02 -4.20
C PRO A 49 3.44 14.73 -4.24
N GLY A 50 3.84 13.54 -4.71
CA GLY A 50 5.24 13.16 -4.86
C GLY A 50 6.00 12.78 -3.58
N VAL A 51 5.42 12.95 -2.38
CA VAL A 51 6.13 12.62 -1.11
C VAL A 51 6.24 11.10 -0.81
N GLY A 52 5.79 10.23 -1.71
CA GLY A 52 5.92 8.78 -1.55
C GLY A 52 4.82 8.09 -0.73
N LYS A 53 3.63 8.70 -0.59
CA LYS A 53 2.50 8.10 0.14
C LYS A 53 2.11 6.72 -0.40
N THR A 54 1.90 6.63 -1.71
CA THR A 54 1.54 5.37 -2.38
C THR A 54 2.63 4.31 -2.23
N ALA A 55 3.91 4.71 -2.39
CA ALA A 55 5.04 3.81 -2.22
C ALA A 55 5.13 3.27 -0.77
N LEU A 56 4.95 4.14 0.23
CA LEU A 56 4.90 3.78 1.64
C LEU A 56 3.81 2.74 1.94
N THR A 57 2.58 3.00 1.51
CA THR A 57 1.44 2.10 1.75
C THR A 57 1.68 0.74 1.11
N ARG A 58 2.05 0.71 -0.17
CA ARG A 58 2.26 -0.55 -0.91
C ARG A 58 3.43 -1.36 -0.36
N HIS A 59 4.54 -0.71 -0.04
CA HIS A 59 5.70 -1.36 0.59
C HIS A 59 5.34 -1.99 1.93
N SER A 60 4.56 -1.29 2.75
CA SER A 60 4.15 -1.79 4.07
C SER A 60 3.13 -2.92 3.96
N LEU A 61 2.18 -2.83 3.00
CA LEU A 61 1.23 -3.91 2.70
C LEU A 61 1.93 -5.16 2.16
N GLN A 62 2.92 -5.01 1.27
CA GLN A 62 3.71 -6.14 0.75
C GLN A 62 4.44 -6.89 1.87
N LYS A 63 4.87 -6.18 2.91
CA LYS A 63 5.42 -6.84 4.11
C LYS A 63 4.33 -7.57 4.89
N LEU A 64 3.17 -6.95 5.09
CA LEU A 64 2.06 -7.56 5.84
C LEU A 64 1.57 -8.86 5.19
N THR A 65 1.33 -8.84 3.87
CA THR A 65 0.90 -10.03 3.10
C THR A 65 1.95 -11.15 3.08
N GLY A 66 3.23 -10.81 3.30
CA GLY A 66 4.30 -11.80 3.49
C GLY A 66 4.28 -12.51 4.85
N HIS A 67 3.56 -11.97 5.85
CA HIS A 67 3.54 -12.48 7.23
C HIS A 67 2.14 -12.88 7.71
N ALA A 68 1.09 -12.59 6.95
CA ALA A 68 -0.29 -12.91 7.27
C ALA A 68 -1.09 -13.27 6.02
N ASP A 69 -2.08 -14.14 6.20
CA ASP A 69 -3.05 -14.47 5.17
C ASP A 69 -4.09 -13.34 5.06
N VAL A 70 -3.69 -12.25 4.43
CA VAL A 70 -4.52 -11.07 4.20
C VAL A 70 -4.64 -10.80 2.71
N GLN A 71 -5.86 -10.57 2.26
CA GLN A 71 -6.14 -10.11 0.91
C GLN A 71 -6.13 -8.58 0.87
N THR A 72 -5.60 -8.03 -0.22
CA THR A 72 -5.46 -6.57 -0.39
C THR A 72 -6.01 -6.14 -1.74
N ALA A 73 -6.80 -5.07 -1.77
CA ALA A 73 -7.23 -4.40 -2.98
C ALA A 73 -6.69 -2.96 -3.01
N HIS A 74 -6.23 -2.49 -4.17
CA HIS A 74 -5.69 -1.13 -4.31
C HIS A 74 -6.51 -0.32 -5.33
N VAL A 75 -7.42 0.50 -4.81
CA VAL A 75 -8.35 1.26 -5.66
C VAL A 75 -7.89 2.71 -5.85
N ARG A 76 -7.49 3.07 -7.07
CA ARG A 76 -7.32 4.48 -7.49
C ARG A 76 -8.69 5.12 -7.68
N CYS A 77 -9.12 5.95 -6.72
CA CYS A 77 -10.48 6.51 -6.67
C CYS A 77 -10.72 7.74 -7.55
N LEU A 78 -9.67 8.46 -7.98
CA LEU A 78 -9.83 9.70 -8.75
C LEU A 78 -10.60 9.43 -10.05
N GLY A 79 -11.68 10.18 -10.28
CA GLY A 79 -12.56 10.03 -11.44
C GLY A 79 -13.55 8.86 -11.36
N LYS A 80 -13.59 8.09 -10.26
CA LYS A 80 -14.56 7.00 -10.07
C LYS A 80 -15.81 7.45 -9.32
N THR A 81 -16.95 6.86 -9.66
CA THR A 81 -18.17 6.93 -8.84
C THR A 81 -18.07 6.00 -7.65
N THR A 82 -18.95 6.16 -6.65
CA THR A 82 -19.04 5.22 -5.51
C THR A 82 -19.21 3.77 -5.97
N ALA A 83 -20.12 3.52 -6.93
CA ALA A 83 -20.29 2.19 -7.51
C ALA A 83 -19.03 1.70 -8.25
N GLY A 84 -18.30 2.60 -8.90
CA GLY A 84 -17.02 2.29 -9.54
C GLY A 84 -15.93 1.87 -8.54
N VAL A 85 -15.89 2.51 -7.36
CA VAL A 85 -14.97 2.12 -6.28
C VAL A 85 -15.30 0.71 -5.78
N VAL A 86 -16.55 0.45 -5.40
CA VAL A 86 -16.99 -0.87 -4.91
C VAL A 86 -16.70 -1.96 -5.95
N ARG A 87 -17.03 -1.72 -7.23
CA ARG A 87 -16.76 -2.67 -8.31
C ARG A 87 -15.26 -2.96 -8.48
N SER A 88 -14.40 -1.97 -8.24
CA SER A 88 -12.94 -2.17 -8.32
C SER A 88 -12.44 -3.05 -7.19
N VAL A 89 -12.97 -2.88 -5.97
CA VAL A 89 -12.62 -3.76 -4.83
C VAL A 89 -12.99 -5.21 -5.14
N LEU A 90 -14.21 -5.45 -5.64
CA LEU A 90 -14.69 -6.79 -5.99
C LEU A 90 -13.92 -7.44 -7.15
N HIS A 91 -13.21 -6.66 -7.96
CA HIS A 91 -12.39 -7.19 -9.05
C HIS A 91 -10.98 -7.58 -8.59
N ASP A 92 -10.42 -6.84 -7.63
CA ASP A 92 -9.07 -7.10 -7.10
C ASP A 92 -9.06 -8.22 -6.04
N LEU A 93 -10.18 -8.43 -5.33
CA LEU A 93 -10.35 -9.54 -4.40
C LEU A 93 -10.83 -10.80 -5.16
N PRO A 94 -10.33 -12.00 -4.81
CA PRO A 94 -10.76 -13.26 -5.41
C PRO A 94 -12.22 -13.64 -5.08
#